data_AF-A0A7X2Z8Y1-F1
#
_entry.id   AF-A0A7X2Z8Y1-F1
#
_cell.length_a   1.000
_cell.length_b   1.000
_cell.length_c   1.000
_cell.angle_alpha   90.00
_cell.angle_beta   90.00
_cell.angle_gamma   90.00
#
_symmetry.space_group_name_H-M   'P 1'
#
loop_
_entity.id
_entity.type
_entity.pdbx_description
1 polymer ?
#
loop_
_entity_poly.entity_id
_entity_poly.type
_entity_poly.pdbx_seq_one_letter_code
_entity_poly.pdbx_strand_id
1 'polypeptide(L)'
;MATAPRFMDAIGEALADRLKAHGDDRPSVQTVFPYGDWGRHLVLQLREISVDLGLSPGRAERSIGARRIRAELQELTTLEEVLIVGHSGGGVAGLHVSRWLRKEFPHLRLRNVLVGSPKCRVLPDEQHAVLAIRASSLDGRTVDPVGRLGSWGGWERTLLGLVRWNRWKFAPQTRIELPIVGGHPDYFRGYAPYVDETGMSNLEKTAGCIENWLSAH
;
A
#
# COMPACT_ATOMS: atom_id res chain seq x y z
N MET A 1 9.65 -2.41 15.78
CA MET A 1 9.23 -2.65 14.38
C MET A 1 10.19 -1.93 13.47
N ALA A 2 11.09 -2.66 12.82
CA ALA A 2 12.02 -2.13 11.85
C ALA A 2 11.99 -3.05 10.63
N THR A 3 11.93 -2.46 9.44
CA THR A 3 11.95 -3.15 8.16
C THR A 3 13.34 -3.74 7.95
N ALA A 4 13.45 -5.08 7.87
CA ALA A 4 14.74 -5.74 7.65
C ALA A 4 15.31 -5.35 6.26
N PRO A 5 16.65 -5.35 6.08
CA PRO A 5 17.25 -5.24 4.75
C PRO A 5 16.60 -6.26 3.79
N ARG A 6 16.27 -5.81 2.58
CA ARG A 6 15.59 -6.60 1.53
C ARG A 6 14.16 -7.06 1.82
N PHE A 7 13.51 -6.52 2.87
CA PHE A 7 12.12 -6.88 3.20
C PHE A 7 11.14 -6.60 2.06
N MET A 8 11.31 -5.47 1.35
CA MET A 8 10.46 -5.13 0.21
C MET A 8 10.91 -5.82 -1.08
N ASP A 9 12.19 -6.19 -1.20
CA ASP A 9 12.73 -6.85 -2.40
C ASP A 9 12.01 -8.17 -2.64
N ALA A 10 11.78 -8.96 -1.59
CA ALA A 10 11.14 -10.27 -1.70
C ALA A 10 9.73 -10.20 -2.32
N ILE A 11 8.92 -9.21 -1.93
CA ILE A 11 7.58 -9.01 -2.52
C ILE A 11 7.67 -8.44 -3.95
N GLY A 12 8.66 -7.58 -4.22
CA GLY A 12 8.90 -7.07 -5.56
C GLY A 12 9.29 -8.19 -6.54
N GLU A 13 10.26 -9.03 -6.17
CA GLU A 13 10.70 -10.22 -6.93
C GLU A 13 9.53 -11.18 -7.15
N ALA A 14 8.81 -11.55 -6.08
CA ALA A 14 7.68 -12.47 -6.17
C ALA A 14 6.55 -11.97 -7.08
N LEU A 15 6.25 -10.66 -7.07
CA LEU A 15 5.26 -10.07 -7.98
C LEU A 15 5.76 -9.99 -9.41
N ALA A 16 7.02 -9.63 -9.64
CA ALA A 16 7.60 -9.58 -10.98
C ALA A 16 7.58 -10.96 -11.64
N ASP A 17 7.89 -12.03 -10.91
CA ASP A 17 7.86 -13.39 -11.42
C ASP A 17 6.42 -13.84 -11.76
N ARG A 18 5.45 -13.45 -10.93
CA ARG A 18 4.02 -13.68 -11.17
C ARG A 18 3.50 -12.96 -12.40
N LEU A 19 3.82 -11.67 -12.55
CA LEU A 19 3.42 -10.88 -13.71
C LEU A 19 4.04 -11.42 -15.01
N LYS A 20 5.32 -11.83 -14.99
CA LYS A 20 5.96 -12.51 -16.13
C LYS A 20 5.23 -13.79 -16.50
N ALA A 21 4.83 -14.60 -15.51
CA ALA A 21 4.08 -15.84 -15.75
C ALA A 21 2.72 -15.59 -16.41
N HIS A 22 2.16 -14.37 -16.26
CA HIS A 22 0.93 -13.92 -16.88
C HIS A 22 1.12 -13.20 -18.23
N GLY A 23 2.34 -13.20 -18.78
CA GLY A 23 2.64 -12.64 -20.10
C GLY A 23 3.02 -11.16 -20.10
N ASP A 24 3.35 -10.59 -18.94
CA ASP A 24 3.94 -9.25 -18.88
C ASP A 24 5.40 -9.31 -19.34
N ASP A 25 5.72 -8.61 -20.43
CA ASP A 25 6.94 -8.83 -21.18
C ASP A 25 8.21 -8.51 -20.37
N ARG A 26 8.18 -7.45 -19.53
CA ARG A 26 9.35 -7.00 -18.74
C ARG A 26 8.96 -6.14 -17.51
N PRO A 27 8.45 -6.74 -16.40
CA PRO A 27 8.22 -5.96 -15.18
C PRO A 27 9.56 -5.49 -14.59
N SER A 28 9.65 -4.18 -14.36
CA SER A 28 10.76 -3.53 -13.66
C SER A 28 10.37 -3.24 -12.22
N VAL A 29 11.24 -3.61 -11.28
CA VAL A 29 11.00 -3.41 -9.84
C VAL A 29 11.98 -2.37 -9.32
N GLN A 30 11.44 -1.34 -8.69
CA GLN A 30 12.22 -0.34 -7.97
C GLN A 30 11.74 -0.25 -6.52
N THR A 31 12.64 -0.47 -5.57
CA THR A 31 12.37 -0.34 -4.14
C THR A 31 12.86 1.01 -3.64
N VAL A 32 12.01 1.72 -2.90
CA VAL A 32 12.29 3.05 -2.35
C VAL A 32 11.92 3.10 -0.87
N PHE A 33 12.64 3.93 -0.09
CA PHE A 33 12.46 4.04 1.36
C PHE A 33 12.07 5.48 1.76
N PRO A 34 10.82 5.90 1.52
CA PRO A 34 10.41 7.31 1.59
C PRO A 34 10.58 7.98 2.95
N TYR A 35 10.61 7.21 4.05
CA TYR A 35 10.80 7.74 5.39
C TYR A 35 12.15 7.33 6.00
N GLY A 36 13.02 6.70 5.21
CA GLY A 36 14.29 6.14 5.68
C GLY A 36 14.27 4.64 5.84
N ASP A 37 15.48 4.10 5.96
CA ASP A 37 15.77 2.71 6.29
C ASP A 37 16.06 2.56 7.80
N TRP A 38 16.63 1.42 8.19
CA TRP A 38 17.03 1.10 9.56
C TRP A 38 18.04 2.08 10.17
N GLY A 39 18.76 2.86 9.35
CA GLY A 39 19.76 3.83 9.81
C GLY A 39 19.16 5.13 10.34
N ARG A 40 17.87 5.43 10.08
CA ARG A 40 17.22 6.68 10.51
C ARG A 40 16.42 6.53 11.79
N HIS A 41 16.43 7.58 12.60
CA HIS A 41 15.74 7.62 13.89
C HIS A 41 14.22 7.42 13.77
N LEU A 42 13.69 6.34 14.34
CA LEU A 42 12.29 5.89 14.20
C LEU A 42 11.26 6.98 14.53
N VAL A 43 11.51 7.78 15.57
CA VAL A 43 10.59 8.88 15.98
C VAL A 43 10.44 9.93 14.87
N LEU A 44 11.52 10.23 14.14
CA LEU A 44 11.45 11.18 13.03
C LEU A 44 10.65 10.59 11.87
N GLN A 45 10.84 9.30 11.58
CA GLN A 45 10.06 8.61 10.53
C GLN A 45 8.56 8.65 10.86
N LEU A 46 8.18 8.34 12.11
CA LEU A 46 6.78 8.39 12.56
C LEU A 46 6.20 9.81 12.50
N ARG A 47 6.99 10.84 12.80
CA ARG A 47 6.57 12.24 12.65
C ARG A 47 6.32 12.59 11.18
N GLU A 48 7.22 12.21 10.28
CA GLU A 48 7.06 12.44 8.84
C GLU A 48 5.80 11.72 8.29
N ILE A 49 5.57 10.46 8.68
CA ILE A 49 4.36 9.71 8.32
C ILE A 49 3.09 10.41 8.85
N SER A 50 3.15 10.93 10.07
CA SER A 50 2.01 11.64 10.69
C SER A 50 1.68 12.94 9.96
N VAL A 51 2.70 13.67 9.49
CA VAL A 51 2.51 14.86 8.62
C VAL A 51 1.78 14.45 7.35
N ASP A 52 2.26 13.40 6.67
CA ASP A 52 1.69 12.95 5.39
C ASP A 52 0.26 12.39 5.56
N LEU A 53 -0.03 11.73 6.67
CA LEU A 53 -1.38 11.28 7.02
C LEU A 53 -2.37 12.42 7.25
N GLY A 54 -1.89 13.54 7.81
CA GLY A 54 -2.68 14.74 8.06
C GLY A 54 -2.98 15.54 6.79
N LEU A 55 -2.32 15.25 5.67
CA LEU A 55 -2.54 15.97 4.42
C LEU A 55 -3.91 15.64 3.83
N SER A 56 -4.62 16.69 3.40
CA SER A 56 -5.79 16.50 2.55
C SER A 56 -5.35 15.95 1.18
N PRO A 57 -6.20 15.18 0.49
CA PRO A 57 -5.87 14.62 -0.83
C PRO A 57 -5.38 15.67 -1.85
N GLY A 58 -5.96 16.87 -1.82
CA GLY A 58 -5.55 17.98 -2.68
C GLY A 58 -4.18 18.60 -2.36
N ARG A 59 -3.51 18.16 -1.28
CA ARG A 59 -2.17 18.62 -0.88
C ARG A 59 -1.12 17.50 -0.98
N ALA A 60 -1.39 16.47 -1.77
CA ALA A 60 -0.47 15.34 -1.97
C ALA A 60 0.94 15.77 -2.40
N GLU A 61 1.10 16.89 -3.13
CA GLU A 61 2.43 17.41 -3.48
C GLU A 61 3.29 17.88 -2.29
N ARG A 62 2.67 18.11 -1.13
CA ARG A 62 3.37 18.48 0.12
C ARG A 62 3.84 17.26 0.92
N SER A 63 3.47 16.05 0.48
CA SER A 63 3.88 14.82 1.15
C SER A 63 5.40 14.68 1.12
N ILE A 64 5.98 14.51 2.29
CA ILE A 64 7.42 14.30 2.48
C ILE A 64 7.82 12.99 1.82
N GLY A 65 7.06 11.92 2.06
CA GLY A 65 7.30 10.61 1.48
C GLY A 65 7.16 10.62 -0.04
N ALA A 66 6.08 11.17 -0.58
CA ALA A 66 5.88 11.24 -2.03
C ALA A 66 6.98 12.05 -2.71
N ARG A 67 7.39 13.20 -2.16
CA ARG A 67 8.49 14.00 -2.72
C ARG A 67 9.80 13.22 -2.82
N ARG A 68 10.10 12.35 -1.85
CA ARG A 68 11.30 11.51 -1.88
C ARG A 68 11.18 10.39 -2.92
N ILE A 69 10.02 9.73 -3.01
CA ILE A 69 9.77 8.75 -4.08
C ILE A 69 9.97 9.41 -5.45
N ARG A 70 9.41 10.60 -5.67
CA ARG A 70 9.59 11.35 -6.93
C ARG A 70 11.05 11.63 -7.28
N ALA A 71 11.88 11.90 -6.28
CA ALA A 71 13.31 12.16 -6.51
C ALA A 71 14.08 10.90 -6.91
N GLU A 72 13.53 9.71 -6.59
CA GLU A 72 14.14 8.41 -6.90
C GLU A 72 13.56 7.77 -8.17
N LEU A 73 12.32 8.10 -8.55
CA LEU A 73 11.68 7.57 -9.76
C LEU A 73 12.48 7.93 -11.02
N GLN A 74 12.92 6.91 -11.75
CA GLN A 74 13.55 7.04 -13.05
C GLN A 74 12.49 7.11 -14.16
N GLU A 75 12.87 7.47 -15.40
CA GLU A 75 11.95 7.80 -16.51
C GLU A 75 10.66 6.97 -16.57
N LEU A 76 9.52 7.66 -16.41
CA LEU A 76 8.18 7.06 -16.41
C LEU A 76 7.39 7.35 -17.70
N THR A 77 7.98 8.12 -18.61
CA THR A 77 7.32 8.65 -19.82
C THR A 77 6.94 7.58 -20.84
N THR A 78 7.56 6.40 -20.78
CA THR A 78 7.29 5.27 -21.67
C THR A 78 6.50 4.15 -21.01
N LEU A 79 6.16 4.27 -19.73
CA LEU A 79 5.38 3.26 -19.04
C LEU A 79 3.90 3.41 -19.40
N GLU A 80 3.17 2.30 -19.39
CA GLU A 80 1.71 2.30 -19.56
C GLU A 80 1.00 2.03 -18.23
N GLU A 81 1.62 1.25 -17.35
CA GLU A 81 1.08 0.86 -16.05
C GLU A 81 2.15 0.94 -14.95
N VAL A 82 1.74 1.39 -13.76
CA VAL A 82 2.56 1.41 -12.55
C VAL A 82 1.77 0.85 -11.37
N LEU A 83 2.32 -0.20 -10.77
CA LEU A 83 1.84 -0.79 -9.53
C LEU A 83 2.68 -0.28 -8.35
N ILE A 84 2.04 0.40 -7.40
CA ILE A 84 2.69 0.91 -6.20
C ILE A 84 2.30 0.03 -5.02
N VAL A 85 3.27 -0.72 -4.48
CA VAL A 85 3.06 -1.56 -3.29
C VAL A 85 3.73 -0.90 -2.09
N GLY A 86 2.92 -0.42 -1.14
CA GLY A 86 3.40 0.27 0.05
C GLY A 86 3.08 -0.51 1.33
N HIS A 87 4.11 -0.75 2.15
CA HIS A 87 3.96 -1.32 3.50
C HIS A 87 3.97 -0.22 4.57
N SER A 88 3.11 -0.35 5.58
CA SER A 88 3.05 0.58 6.72
C SER A 88 2.94 2.05 6.25
N GLY A 89 3.78 2.96 6.74
CA GLY A 89 3.83 4.35 6.26
C GLY A 89 4.09 4.49 4.75
N GLY A 90 4.78 3.53 4.13
CA GLY A 90 5.01 3.49 2.69
C GLY A 90 3.74 3.47 1.87
N GLY A 91 2.64 2.90 2.38
CA GLY A 91 1.32 2.96 1.72
C GLY A 91 0.79 4.40 1.62
N VAL A 92 1.03 5.23 2.63
CA VAL A 92 0.65 6.65 2.63
C VAL A 92 1.45 7.43 1.59
N ALA A 93 2.77 7.24 1.56
CA ALA A 93 3.63 7.86 0.56
C ALA A 93 3.27 7.41 -0.86
N GLY A 94 3.00 6.11 -1.05
CA GLY A 94 2.58 5.49 -2.29
C GLY A 94 1.30 6.11 -2.87
N LEU A 95 0.27 6.24 -2.04
CA LEU A 95 -0.98 6.86 -2.48
C LEU A 95 -0.79 8.34 -2.86
N HIS A 96 0.03 9.09 -2.11
CA HIS A 96 0.33 10.49 -2.44
C HIS A 96 1.17 10.64 -3.71
N VAL A 97 2.13 9.75 -3.99
CA VAL A 97 2.90 9.81 -5.24
C VAL A 97 2.04 9.38 -6.43
N SER A 98 1.12 8.42 -6.26
CA SER A 98 0.14 8.05 -7.29
C SER A 98 -0.72 9.22 -7.73
N ARG A 99 -1.18 10.06 -6.79
CA ARG A 99 -1.93 11.29 -7.11
C ARG A 99 -1.14 12.28 -7.93
N TRP A 100 0.17 12.34 -7.74
CA TRP A 100 1.02 13.17 -8.56
C TRP A 100 1.23 12.58 -9.94
N LEU A 101 1.55 11.28 -10.01
CA LEU A 101 1.70 10.58 -11.28
C LEU A 101 0.46 10.72 -12.14
N ARG A 102 -0.75 10.65 -11.55
CA ARG A 102 -2.02 10.85 -12.26
C ARG A 102 -2.13 12.24 -12.89
N LYS A 103 -1.59 13.27 -12.22
CA LYS A 103 -1.59 14.65 -12.73
C LYS A 103 -0.53 14.86 -13.81
N GLU A 104 0.67 14.32 -13.59
CA GLU A 104 1.84 14.51 -14.46
C GLU A 104 1.78 13.65 -15.73
N PHE A 105 1.28 12.42 -15.59
CA PHE A 105 1.22 11.42 -16.65
C PHE A 105 -0.20 10.83 -16.73
N PRO A 106 -1.18 11.55 -17.32
CA PRO A 106 -2.58 11.11 -17.37
C PRO A 106 -2.83 9.80 -18.14
N HIS A 107 -1.86 9.37 -18.96
CA HIS A 107 -1.91 8.10 -19.70
C HIS A 107 -1.57 6.89 -18.83
N LEU A 108 -0.91 7.08 -17.68
CA LEU A 108 -0.49 5.96 -16.82
C LEU A 108 -1.70 5.33 -16.12
N ARG A 109 -1.84 4.02 -16.29
CA ARG A 109 -2.70 3.20 -15.43
C ARG A 109 -2.01 3.04 -14.07
N LEU A 110 -2.61 3.58 -13.02
CA LEU A 110 -2.04 3.56 -11.68
C LEU A 110 -2.84 2.66 -10.76
N ARG A 111 -2.15 1.70 -10.14
CA ARG A 111 -2.72 0.82 -9.11
C ARG A 111 -1.93 0.95 -7.80
N ASN A 112 -2.62 0.93 -6.67
CA ASN A 112 -1.97 1.02 -5.36
C ASN A 112 -2.37 -0.14 -4.46
N VAL A 113 -1.39 -0.73 -3.78
CA VAL A 113 -1.61 -1.74 -2.75
C VAL A 113 -1.09 -1.20 -1.42
N LEU A 114 -1.99 -1.11 -0.44
CA LEU A 114 -1.73 -0.64 0.91
C LEU A 114 -1.62 -1.83 1.86
N VAL A 115 -0.42 -2.33 2.11
CA VAL A 115 -0.17 -3.50 2.97
C VAL A 115 0.13 -3.05 4.40
N GLY A 116 -0.75 -3.39 5.34
CA GLY A 116 -0.59 -2.99 6.75
C GLY A 116 -0.49 -1.47 6.95
N SER A 117 -1.01 -0.69 6.00
CA SER A 117 -0.85 0.77 6.01
C SER A 117 -1.84 1.44 6.99
N PRO A 118 -1.48 2.60 7.57
CA PRO A 118 -2.47 3.49 8.16
C PRO A 118 -3.57 3.84 7.14
N LYS A 119 -4.76 4.15 7.64
CA LYS A 119 -5.90 4.57 6.81
C LYS A 119 -5.68 5.98 6.28
N CYS A 120 -5.23 6.06 5.03
CA CYS A 120 -5.23 7.29 4.24
C CYS A 120 -6.52 7.37 3.41
N ARG A 121 -7.10 8.57 3.28
CA ARG A 121 -8.32 8.78 2.47
C ARG A 121 -8.03 8.43 1.01
N VAL A 122 -8.80 7.53 0.42
CA VAL A 122 -8.80 7.18 -1.00
C VAL A 122 -9.97 7.92 -1.67
N LEU A 123 -9.68 8.78 -2.64
CA LEU A 123 -10.70 9.58 -3.33
C LEU A 123 -11.64 8.67 -4.15
N PRO A 124 -12.90 9.06 -4.38
CA PRO A 124 -13.88 8.20 -5.08
C PRO A 124 -13.38 7.65 -6.43
N ASP A 125 -12.67 8.47 -7.20
CA ASP A 125 -12.07 8.12 -8.49
C ASP A 125 -10.79 7.26 -8.38
N GLU A 126 -10.31 7.01 -7.17
CA GLU A 126 -9.18 6.12 -6.87
C GLU A 126 -9.64 4.76 -6.34
N GLN A 127 -10.85 4.65 -5.79
CA GLN A 127 -11.26 3.51 -4.94
C GLN A 127 -11.17 2.14 -5.61
N HIS A 128 -11.43 2.06 -6.91
CA HIS A 128 -11.35 0.82 -7.70
C HIS A 128 -9.90 0.38 -7.97
N ALA A 129 -8.97 1.33 -7.96
CA ALA A 129 -7.55 1.13 -8.26
C ALA A 129 -6.69 1.00 -6.99
N VAL A 130 -7.32 0.88 -5.82
CA VAL A 130 -6.62 0.72 -4.53
C VAL A 130 -7.08 -0.55 -3.82
N LEU A 131 -6.13 -1.42 -3.50
CA LEU A 131 -6.29 -2.57 -2.63
C LEU A 131 -5.73 -2.23 -1.23
N ALA A 132 -6.48 -2.50 -0.17
CA ALA A 132 -5.93 -2.47 1.19
C ALA A 132 -5.89 -3.88 1.80
N ILE A 133 -4.71 -4.30 2.25
CA ILE A 133 -4.48 -5.60 2.89
C ILE A 133 -4.14 -5.37 4.36
N ARG A 134 -4.87 -6.03 5.26
CA ARG A 134 -4.61 -6.00 6.71
C ARG A 134 -4.37 -7.41 7.23
N ALA A 135 -3.41 -7.58 8.13
CA ALA A 135 -3.12 -8.88 8.72
C ALA A 135 -4.18 -9.25 9.76
N SER A 136 -4.60 -10.50 9.68
CA SER A 136 -5.29 -11.23 10.73
C SER A 136 -4.44 -12.42 11.17
N SER A 137 -4.64 -12.88 12.39
CA SER A 137 -4.16 -14.19 12.82
C SER A 137 -4.94 -15.30 12.10
N LEU A 138 -4.44 -16.53 12.18
CA LEU A 138 -5.09 -17.70 11.60
C LEU A 138 -6.51 -17.94 12.16
N ASP A 139 -6.79 -17.51 13.40
CA ASP A 139 -8.12 -17.55 14.03
C ASP A 139 -8.97 -16.28 13.77
N GLY A 140 -8.53 -15.40 12.87
CA GLY A 140 -9.29 -14.24 12.39
C GLY A 140 -9.18 -12.97 13.25
N ARG A 141 -8.37 -12.95 14.32
CA ARG A 141 -8.18 -11.74 15.13
C ARG A 141 -7.29 -10.74 14.42
N THR A 142 -7.55 -9.44 14.58
CA THR A 142 -6.67 -8.41 14.02
C THR A 142 -5.33 -8.39 14.77
N VAL A 143 -4.24 -8.68 14.06
CA VAL A 143 -2.85 -8.63 14.57
C VAL A 143 -2.07 -7.40 14.07
N ASP A 144 -2.70 -6.58 13.23
CA ASP A 144 -2.12 -5.34 12.74
C ASP A 144 -2.74 -4.09 13.42
N PRO A 145 -2.01 -3.41 14.31
CA PRO A 145 -2.48 -2.18 14.94
C PRO A 145 -2.40 -0.96 14.00
N VAL A 146 -1.58 -1.00 12.95
CA VAL A 146 -1.32 0.14 12.06
C VAL A 146 -2.57 0.51 11.27
N GLY A 147 -3.38 -0.48 10.87
CA GLY A 147 -4.70 -0.24 10.27
C GLY A 147 -5.72 0.48 11.18
N ARG A 148 -5.40 0.73 12.46
CA ARG A 148 -6.21 1.55 13.38
C ARG A 148 -5.85 3.04 13.29
N LEU A 149 -4.69 3.39 12.76
CA LEU A 149 -4.24 4.76 12.58
C LEU A 149 -4.92 5.42 11.37
N GLY A 150 -5.14 6.73 11.44
CA GLY A 150 -5.81 7.49 10.39
C GLY A 150 -7.31 7.20 10.29
N SER A 151 -7.93 7.61 9.17
CA SER A 151 -9.36 7.42 8.95
C SER A 151 -9.73 7.48 7.47
N TRP A 152 -10.62 6.57 7.06
CA TRP A 152 -11.35 6.66 5.79
C TRP A 152 -12.65 7.45 5.92
N GLY A 153 -12.95 7.98 7.10
CA GLY A 153 -14.19 8.67 7.36
C GLY A 153 -14.26 10.06 6.74
N GLY A 154 -15.48 10.49 6.46
CA GLY A 154 -15.79 11.83 6.02
C GLY A 154 -17.27 12.16 6.15
N TRP A 155 -17.57 13.45 6.14
CA TRP A 155 -18.95 13.95 6.12
C TRP A 155 -19.55 13.78 4.72
N GLU A 156 -20.77 13.26 4.63
CA GLU A 156 -21.53 13.17 3.40
C GLU A 156 -22.95 13.71 3.58
N ARG A 157 -23.55 14.19 2.49
CA ARG A 157 -24.96 14.58 2.46
C ARG A 157 -25.81 13.40 1.99
N THR A 158 -26.90 13.13 2.69
CA THR A 158 -27.89 12.13 2.27
C THR A 158 -28.79 12.68 1.17
N LEU A 159 -29.59 11.82 0.54
CA LEU A 159 -30.60 12.21 -0.44
C LEU A 159 -31.63 13.22 0.11
N LEU A 160 -31.83 13.25 1.44
CA LEU A 160 -32.70 14.20 2.14
C LEU A 160 -31.98 15.49 2.56
N GLY A 161 -30.73 15.70 2.12
CA GLY A 161 -29.93 16.88 2.45
C GLY A 161 -29.29 16.87 3.85
N LEU A 162 -29.53 15.84 4.67
CA LEU A 162 -28.94 15.71 6.01
C LEU A 162 -27.44 15.38 5.92
N VAL A 163 -26.64 15.98 6.80
CA VAL A 163 -25.20 15.67 6.90
C VAL A 163 -25.00 14.53 7.88
N ARG A 164 -24.30 13.47 7.47
CA ARG A 164 -23.91 12.37 8.34
C ARG A 164 -22.42 12.06 8.22
N TRP A 165 -21.84 11.53 9.29
CA TRP A 165 -20.49 10.99 9.24
C TRP A 165 -20.52 9.56 8.67
N ASN A 166 -19.82 9.33 7.57
CA ASN A 166 -19.63 8.00 7.01
C ASN A 166 -18.19 7.56 7.23
N ARG A 167 -17.99 6.52 8.07
CA ARG A 167 -16.67 5.99 8.41
C ARG A 167 -15.91 5.36 7.23
N TRP A 168 -16.61 5.08 6.13
CA TRP A 168 -16.08 4.42 4.93
C TRP A 168 -16.10 5.31 3.68
N LYS A 169 -16.42 6.61 3.80
CA LYS A 169 -16.55 7.52 2.66
C LYS A 169 -15.37 7.47 1.68
N PHE A 170 -14.16 7.38 2.23
CA PHE A 170 -12.90 7.37 1.49
C PHE A 170 -12.16 6.03 1.63
N ALA A 171 -12.88 4.93 1.85
CA ALA A 171 -12.28 3.61 1.92
C ALA A 171 -12.00 3.10 0.48
N PRO A 172 -10.88 2.38 0.25
CA PRO A 172 -10.70 1.63 -0.99
C PRO A 172 -11.87 0.67 -1.21
N GLN A 173 -12.23 0.41 -2.47
CA GLN A 173 -13.33 -0.51 -2.78
C GLN A 173 -13.02 -1.93 -2.31
N THR A 174 -11.80 -2.40 -2.58
CA THR A 174 -11.33 -3.74 -2.20
C THR A 174 -10.47 -3.67 -0.93
N ARG A 175 -10.88 -4.43 0.08
CA ARG A 175 -10.19 -4.51 1.37
C ARG A 175 -10.15 -5.97 1.82
N ILE A 176 -8.97 -6.48 2.09
CA ILE A 176 -8.75 -7.89 2.40
C ILE A 176 -8.12 -8.01 3.78
N GLU A 177 -8.68 -8.91 4.59
CA GLU A 177 -8.01 -9.42 5.78
C GLU A 177 -7.25 -10.69 5.39
N LEU A 178 -5.94 -10.68 5.60
CA LEU A 178 -5.05 -11.74 5.18
C LEU A 178 -4.54 -12.51 6.41
N PRO A 179 -4.91 -13.78 6.57
CA PRO A 179 -4.41 -14.62 7.65
C PRO A 179 -2.91 -14.90 7.48
N ILE A 180 -2.09 -14.37 8.39
CA ILE A 180 -0.64 -14.55 8.40
C ILE A 180 -0.16 -15.11 9.74
N VAL A 181 1.02 -15.73 9.72
CA VAL A 181 1.74 -16.09 10.94
C VAL A 181 2.53 -14.87 11.41
N GLY A 182 2.46 -14.51 12.69
CA GLY A 182 3.10 -13.30 13.23
C GLY A 182 2.18 -12.08 13.18
N GLY A 183 2.73 -10.91 12.82
CA GLY A 183 1.98 -9.66 12.82
C GLY A 183 2.39 -8.67 11.72
N HIS A 184 2.17 -7.39 11.98
CA HIS A 184 2.41 -6.32 11.02
C HIS A 184 3.80 -6.29 10.33
N PRO A 185 4.94 -6.69 10.94
CA PRO A 185 6.23 -6.69 10.23
C PRO A 185 6.48 -7.95 9.40
N ASP A 186 5.53 -8.90 9.35
CA ASP A 186 5.79 -10.27 8.88
C ASP A 186 5.12 -10.60 7.54
N TYR A 187 4.46 -9.64 6.88
CA TYR A 187 3.74 -9.84 5.61
C TYR A 187 4.59 -10.51 4.51
N PHE A 188 5.87 -10.15 4.39
CA PHE A 188 6.72 -10.59 3.27
C PHE A 188 7.73 -11.66 3.69
N ARG A 189 7.45 -12.40 4.77
CA ARG A 189 8.30 -13.50 5.22
C ARG A 189 8.00 -14.75 4.41
N GLY A 190 9.00 -15.25 3.70
CA GLY A 190 8.92 -16.44 2.82
C GLY A 190 9.50 -17.73 3.42
N TYR A 191 9.74 -17.79 4.72
CA TYR A 191 10.47 -18.88 5.37
C TYR A 191 9.91 -19.20 6.77
N ALA A 192 10.20 -20.40 7.29
CA ALA A 192 9.78 -20.81 8.63
C ALA A 192 10.30 -19.83 9.72
N PRO A 193 9.50 -19.46 10.73
CA PRO A 193 8.20 -20.04 11.11
C PRO A 193 6.99 -19.38 10.43
N TYR A 194 7.19 -18.55 9.40
CA TYR A 194 6.13 -17.78 8.74
C TYR A 194 5.41 -18.53 7.62
N VAL A 195 5.39 -19.87 7.73
CA VAL A 195 4.72 -20.80 6.84
C VAL A 195 3.63 -21.46 7.66
N ASP A 196 2.40 -21.49 7.14
CA ASP A 196 1.28 -22.09 7.85
C ASP A 196 1.19 -23.61 7.64
N GLU A 197 0.16 -24.22 8.23
CA GLU A 197 -0.08 -25.67 8.14
C GLU A 197 -0.37 -26.17 6.71
N THR A 198 -0.75 -25.27 5.79
CA THR A 198 -0.96 -25.61 4.37
C THR A 198 0.33 -25.55 3.55
N GLY A 199 1.44 -25.16 4.17
CA GLY A 199 2.73 -24.98 3.50
C GLY A 199 2.87 -23.62 2.80
N MET A 200 1.92 -22.70 2.98
CA MET A 200 1.98 -21.37 2.37
C MET A 200 2.64 -20.35 3.31
N SER A 201 3.65 -19.65 2.78
CA SER A 201 4.29 -18.54 3.47
C SER A 201 3.46 -17.25 3.44
N ASN A 202 3.73 -16.33 4.38
CA ASN A 202 3.11 -14.99 4.36
C ASN A 202 3.38 -14.24 3.05
N LEU A 203 4.60 -14.38 2.50
CA LEU A 203 4.98 -13.78 1.23
C LEU A 203 4.10 -14.29 0.08
N GLU A 204 3.94 -15.62 -0.05
CA GLU A 204 3.13 -16.23 -1.10
C GLU A 204 1.67 -15.81 -1.00
N LYS A 205 1.11 -15.82 0.22
CA LYS A 205 -0.25 -15.35 0.48
C LYS A 205 -0.43 -13.89 0.09
N THR A 206 0.52 -13.03 0.43
CA THR A 206 0.43 -11.60 0.13
C THR A 206 0.56 -11.35 -1.38
N ALA A 207 1.53 -11.99 -2.04
CA ALA A 207 1.73 -11.87 -3.49
C ALA A 207 0.52 -12.42 -4.27
N GLY A 208 0.03 -13.61 -3.92
CA GLY A 208 -1.15 -14.20 -4.55
C GLY A 208 -2.43 -13.40 -4.33
N CYS A 209 -2.58 -12.76 -3.17
CA CYS A 209 -3.68 -11.84 -2.89
C CYS A 209 -3.65 -10.62 -3.84
N ILE A 210 -2.47 -10.06 -4.07
CA ILE A 210 -2.29 -8.93 -4.99
C ILE A 210 -2.54 -9.37 -6.44
N GLU A 211 -1.96 -10.49 -6.86
CA GLU A 211 -2.15 -11.08 -8.19
C GLU A 211 -3.63 -11.32 -8.49
N ASN A 212 -4.35 -12.00 -7.60
CA ASN A 212 -5.79 -12.24 -7.75
C ASN A 212 -6.60 -10.95 -7.89
N TRP A 213 -6.22 -9.89 -7.16
CA TRP A 213 -6.87 -8.59 -7.28
C TRP A 213 -6.58 -7.92 -8.64
N LEU A 214 -5.33 -8.02 -9.12
CA LEU A 214 -4.92 -7.49 -10.41
C LEU A 214 -5.64 -8.19 -11.58
N SER A 215 -5.83 -9.50 -11.51
CA SER A 215 -6.54 -10.25 -12.57
C SER A 215 -8.05 -9.99 -12.59
N ALA A 216 -8.62 -9.53 -11.48
CA ALA A 216 -10.06 -9.26 -11.36
C ALA A 216 -10.49 -7.84 -11.78
N HIS A 217 -9.53 -6.93 -12.05
CA HIS A 217 -9.77 -5.50 -12.31
C HIS A 217 -8.86 -4.97 -13.43
#